data_AF-A0A7J6HPM0-F1
#
_entry.id   AF-A0A7J6HPM0-F1
#
_cell.length_a   1.000
_cell.length_b   1.000
_cell.length_c   1.000
_cell.angle_alpha   90.00
_cell.angle_beta   90.00
_cell.angle_gamma   90.00
#
_symmetry.space_group_name_H-M   'P 1'
#
loop_
_entity.id
_entity.type
_entity.pdbx_description
1 polymer ?
#
loop_
_entity_poly.entity_id
_entity_poly.type
_entity_poly.pdbx_seq_one_letter_code
_entity_poly.pdbx_strand_id
1 'polypeptide(L)'
;MRAMAANDTCWESELAKLSQSAESRGIQLLTLSIEKEAVERLKGVVVQSGKLFNCSTFDLLCAHVWKISEITIGISEPNTKICLQFPVNCRNRLQPPLGSDFTGNAFVLASVSSTAKQLTEEPLEETIGKIQGAKEVLNNDYIKEYVKALENSSDKFLPSMRELTIVSDWLKFPFGALDFGWRNNEMILCGAALVGTPVPEACFLMPDLDQDRPGDFL
;
A
#
# COMPACT_ATOMS: atom_id res chain seq x y z
N MET A 1 -19.20 -0.68 29.61
CA MET A 1 -19.79 -1.38 28.44
C MET A 1 -18.63 -1.80 27.56
N ARG A 2 -18.18 -3.05 27.68
CA ARG A 2 -17.13 -3.67 26.85
C ARG A 2 -17.87 -4.41 25.73
N ALA A 3 -17.65 -4.02 24.48
CA ALA A 3 -18.03 -4.79 23.30
C ALA A 3 -16.71 -5.05 22.55
N MET A 4 -16.07 -6.19 22.82
CA MET A 4 -16.21 -7.46 22.11
C MET A 4 -15.59 -7.41 20.72
N ALA A 5 -14.30 -7.76 20.73
CA ALA A 5 -13.51 -8.48 19.74
C ALA A 5 -14.10 -8.62 18.33
N ALA A 6 -13.39 -8.02 17.37
CA ALA A 6 -13.34 -8.49 16.00
C ALA A 6 -12.85 -9.94 16.01
N ASN A 7 -13.70 -10.90 15.66
CA ASN A 7 -13.24 -12.22 15.27
C ASN A 7 -12.73 -12.14 13.82
N ASP A 8 -11.62 -11.42 13.64
CA ASP A 8 -10.75 -11.52 12.47
C ASP A 8 -9.31 -11.65 12.97
N THR A 9 -9.10 -12.66 13.81
CA THR A 9 -7.82 -12.98 14.47
C THR A 9 -6.84 -13.68 13.52
N CYS A 10 -7.14 -13.74 12.22
CA CYS A 10 -6.30 -14.40 11.22
C CYS A 10 -4.91 -13.73 11.19
N TRP A 11 -4.86 -12.40 11.12
CA TRP A 11 -3.60 -11.66 11.13
C TRP A 11 -2.89 -11.73 12.48
N GLU A 12 -3.60 -11.65 13.62
CA GLU A 12 -2.97 -11.82 14.95
C GLU A 12 -2.32 -13.20 15.10
N SER A 13 -2.96 -14.24 14.58
CA SER A 13 -2.44 -15.61 14.63
C SER A 13 -1.25 -15.84 13.69
N GLU A 14 -1.25 -15.24 12.49
CA GLU A 14 -0.08 -15.25 11.58
C GLU A 14 1.10 -14.43 12.13
N LEU A 15 0.82 -13.26 12.73
CA LEU A 15 1.84 -12.45 13.41
C LEU A 15 2.41 -13.15 14.66
N ALA A 16 1.58 -13.87 15.42
CA ALA A 16 2.04 -14.66 16.55
C ALA A 16 2.96 -15.81 16.10
N LYS A 17 2.67 -16.48 14.97
CA LYS A 17 3.54 -17.50 14.37
C LYS A 17 4.89 -16.92 13.94
N LEU A 18 4.92 -15.71 13.39
CA LEU A 18 6.17 -15.02 13.02
C LEU A 18 7.06 -14.71 14.23
N SER A 19 6.46 -14.27 15.34
CA SER A 19 7.21 -14.02 16.58
C SER A 19 7.85 -15.29 17.16
N GLN A 20 7.29 -16.47 16.86
CA GLN A 20 7.79 -17.79 17.28
C GLN A 20 8.80 -18.40 16.29
N SER A 21 8.83 -17.95 15.03
CA SER A 21 9.71 -18.42 13.95
C SER A 21 11.06 -17.68 13.86
N ALA A 22 11.43 -16.91 14.89
CA ALA A 22 12.60 -16.03 14.93
C ALA A 22 13.99 -16.74 14.89
N GLU A 23 14.05 -18.02 14.51
CA GLU A 23 15.28 -18.79 14.34
C GLU A 23 15.89 -18.66 12.92
N SER A 24 15.19 -18.10 11.94
CA SER A 24 15.70 -17.96 10.57
C SER A 24 16.51 -16.66 10.38
N ARG A 25 17.78 -16.77 9.99
CA ARG A 25 18.63 -15.64 9.56
C ARG A 25 18.36 -15.30 8.09
N GLY A 26 17.28 -14.57 7.79
CA GLY A 26 16.98 -14.12 6.42
C GLY A 26 15.72 -13.26 6.32
N ILE A 27 15.58 -12.52 5.21
CA ILE A 27 14.34 -11.81 4.86
C ILE A 27 13.33 -12.85 4.39
N GLN A 28 12.13 -12.85 4.96
CA GLN A 28 11.03 -13.69 4.54
C GLN A 28 9.94 -12.85 3.88
N LEU A 29 9.40 -13.35 2.77
CA LEU A 29 8.20 -12.77 2.17
C LEU A 29 6.98 -13.30 2.92
N LEU A 30 6.17 -12.39 3.47
CA LEU A 30 4.92 -12.71 4.13
C LEU A 30 3.75 -12.28 3.26
N THR A 31 2.84 -13.21 2.99
CA THR A 31 1.56 -12.93 2.34
C THR A 31 0.47 -12.93 3.39
N LEU A 32 -0.25 -11.81 3.50
CA LEU A 32 -1.41 -11.66 4.38
C LEU A 32 -2.65 -11.48 3.52
N SER A 33 -3.61 -12.39 3.65
CA SER A 33 -4.89 -12.30 2.94
C SER A 33 -5.93 -11.57 3.79
N ILE A 34 -6.72 -10.71 3.15
CA ILE A 34 -7.86 -10.04 3.78
C ILE A 34 -9.08 -10.21 2.89
N GLU A 35 -10.19 -10.65 3.50
CA GLU A 35 -11.44 -10.84 2.78
C GLU A 35 -12.03 -9.49 2.34
N LYS A 36 -12.68 -9.47 1.18
CA LYS A 36 -13.34 -8.28 0.63
C LYS A 36 -14.39 -7.74 1.61
N GLU A 37 -15.15 -8.63 2.24
CA GLU A 37 -16.16 -8.30 3.23
C GLU A 37 -15.52 -7.60 4.45
N ALA A 38 -14.32 -8.00 4.86
CA ALA A 38 -13.59 -7.35 5.95
C ALA A 38 -13.16 -5.94 5.58
N VAL A 39 -12.62 -5.75 4.37
CA VAL A 39 -12.25 -4.43 3.84
C VAL A 39 -13.45 -3.49 3.81
N GLU A 40 -14.59 -3.94 3.29
CA GLU A 40 -15.79 -3.10 3.18
C GLU A 40 -16.38 -2.76 4.57
N ARG A 41 -16.37 -3.70 5.53
CA ARG A 41 -16.75 -3.41 6.92
C ARG A 41 -15.85 -2.33 7.53
N LEU A 42 -14.54 -2.47 7.39
CA LEU A 42 -13.56 -1.53 7.95
C LEU A 42 -13.69 -0.13 7.34
N LYS A 43 -13.88 -0.03 6.02
CA LYS A 43 -14.21 1.24 5.37
C LYS A 43 -15.46 1.87 5.98
N GLY A 44 -16.50 1.08 6.21
CA GLY A 44 -17.74 1.53 6.83
C GLY A 44 -17.52 2.15 8.20
N VAL A 45 -16.74 1.48 9.07
CA VAL A 45 -16.40 1.98 10.41
C VAL A 45 -15.65 3.31 10.34
N VAL A 46 -14.63 3.38 9.48
CA VAL A 46 -13.79 4.58 9.30
C VAL A 46 -14.61 5.77 8.84
N VAL A 47 -15.52 5.59 7.87
CA VAL A 47 -16.38 6.68 7.37
C VAL A 47 -17.45 7.07 8.40
N GLN A 48 -18.03 6.11 9.12
CA GLN A 48 -19.03 6.36 10.16
C GLN A 48 -18.50 7.15 11.36
N SER A 49 -17.17 7.15 11.58
CA SER A 49 -16.52 8.00 12.60
C SER A 49 -16.77 9.50 12.38
N GLY A 50 -17.19 9.91 11.17
CA GLY A 50 -17.46 11.29 10.80
C GLY A 50 -16.22 12.13 10.50
N LYS A 51 -15.02 11.56 10.60
CA LYS A 51 -13.76 12.27 10.33
C LYS A 51 -13.36 12.30 8.85
N LEU A 52 -13.84 11.33 8.06
CA LEU A 52 -13.51 11.17 6.65
C LEU A 52 -14.77 11.02 5.81
N PHE A 53 -14.82 11.71 4.67
CA PHE A 53 -15.97 11.64 3.75
C PHE A 53 -15.98 10.36 2.90
N ASN A 54 -14.81 9.83 2.58
CA ASN A 54 -14.64 8.61 1.81
C ASN A 54 -13.37 7.86 2.25
N CYS A 55 -13.29 6.58 1.89
CA CYS A 55 -12.12 5.76 2.15
C CYS A 55 -11.96 4.74 1.01
N SER A 56 -10.89 4.85 0.23
CA SER A 56 -10.59 3.85 -0.80
C SER A 56 -9.96 2.61 -0.17
N THR A 57 -10.02 1.46 -0.86
CA THR A 57 -9.35 0.23 -0.40
C THR A 57 -7.85 0.46 -0.20
N PHE A 58 -7.22 1.17 -1.12
CA PHE A 58 -5.83 1.56 -1.01
C PHE A 58 -5.57 2.36 0.27
N ASP A 59 -6.37 3.40 0.55
CA ASP A 59 -6.15 4.25 1.73
C ASP A 59 -6.21 3.47 3.03
N LEU A 60 -7.24 2.62 3.16
CA LEU A 60 -7.44 1.78 4.32
C LEU A 60 -6.28 0.80 4.51
N LEU A 61 -5.94 0.03 3.47
CA LEU A 61 -4.91 -1.00 3.56
C LEU A 61 -3.52 -0.39 3.74
N CYS A 62 -3.22 0.70 3.04
CA CYS A 62 -1.94 1.41 3.17
C CYS A 62 -1.75 1.96 4.60
N ALA A 63 -2.78 2.56 5.19
CA ALA A 63 -2.74 3.02 6.57
C ALA A 63 -2.56 1.86 7.56
N HIS A 64 -3.32 0.77 7.38
CA HIS A 64 -3.24 -0.41 8.23
C HIS A 64 -1.85 -1.05 8.19
N VAL A 65 -1.30 -1.27 6.99
CA VAL A 65 0.03 -1.85 6.80
C VAL A 65 1.07 -0.97 7.49
N TRP A 66 1.09 0.33 7.22
CA TRP A 66 2.09 1.22 7.82
C TRP A 66 2.03 1.20 9.35
N LYS A 67 0.82 1.28 9.92
CA LYS A 67 0.63 1.26 11.37
C LYS A 67 1.00 -0.09 11.99
N ILE A 68 0.57 -1.21 11.42
CA ILE A 68 0.87 -2.56 11.92
C ILE A 68 2.36 -2.87 11.80
N SER A 69 2.99 -2.54 10.67
CA SER A 69 4.43 -2.70 10.49
C SER A 69 5.20 -2.02 11.60
N GLU A 70 4.85 -0.77 11.95
CA GLU A 70 5.51 -0.06 13.05
C GLU A 70 5.22 -0.70 14.43
N ILE A 71 3.98 -1.12 14.71
CA ILE A 71 3.60 -1.77 15.98
C ILE A 71 4.33 -3.11 16.17
N THR A 72 4.44 -3.91 15.12
CA THR A 72 4.94 -5.29 15.20
C THR A 72 6.45 -5.37 15.07
N ILE A 73 7.02 -4.62 14.12
CA ILE A 73 8.46 -4.67 13.86
C ILE A 73 9.20 -3.79 14.88
N GLY A 74 8.63 -2.66 15.29
CA GLY A 74 9.02 -1.93 16.49
C GLY A 74 10.50 -1.54 16.58
N ILE A 75 11.16 -1.30 15.44
CA ILE A 75 12.60 -0.98 15.41
C ILE A 75 12.84 0.49 15.78
N SER A 76 11.85 1.36 15.64
CA SER A 76 12.01 2.79 15.83
C SER A 76 11.74 3.22 17.27
N GLU A 77 12.63 4.05 17.82
CA GLU A 77 12.36 4.78 19.06
C GLU A 77 11.10 5.67 18.90
N PRO A 78 10.33 5.93 19.97
CA PRO A 78 9.05 6.67 19.89
C PRO A 78 9.09 8.00 19.12
N ASN A 79 10.20 8.73 19.22
CA ASN A 79 10.37 10.04 18.59
C ASN A 79 11.08 9.99 17.22
N THR A 80 11.44 8.79 16.74
CA THR A 80 12.04 8.61 15.43
C THR A 80 11.04 9.02 14.35
N LYS A 81 11.53 9.80 13.38
CA LYS A 81 10.75 10.17 12.19
C LYS A 81 10.73 9.00 11.23
N ILE A 82 9.53 8.57 10.88
CA ILE A 82 9.26 7.51 9.92
C ILE A 82 8.53 8.08 8.70
N CYS A 83 8.71 7.45 7.55
CA CYS A 83 8.13 7.89 6.29
C CYS A 83 7.42 6.74 5.59
N LEU A 84 6.19 6.97 5.16
CA LEU A 84 5.48 6.14 4.20
C LEU A 84 5.63 6.77 2.82
N GLN A 85 5.95 5.95 1.83
CA GLN A 85 5.92 6.30 0.42
C GLN A 85 5.03 5.37 -0.38
N PHE A 86 4.35 5.92 -1.37
CA PHE A 86 3.58 5.11 -2.32
C PHE A 86 3.54 5.77 -3.71
N PRO A 87 3.65 4.97 -4.79
CA PRO A 87 3.54 5.49 -6.15
C PRO A 87 2.12 5.99 -6.44
N VAL A 88 2.01 7.19 -7.00
CA VAL A 88 0.75 7.75 -7.50
C VAL A 88 0.84 7.93 -9.00
N ASN A 89 -0.09 7.31 -9.75
CA ASN A 89 -0.17 7.44 -11.20
C ASN A 89 -0.46 8.91 -11.60
N CYS A 90 0.44 9.47 -12.42
CA CYS A 90 0.40 10.88 -12.82
C CYS A 90 -0.19 11.10 -14.22
N ARG A 91 -0.48 10.04 -15.00
CA ARG A 91 -0.92 10.16 -16.41
C ARG A 91 -2.11 11.09 -16.58
N ASN A 92 -3.13 10.91 -15.75
CA ASN A 92 -4.37 11.71 -15.79
C ASN A 92 -4.27 13.04 -15.02
N ARG A 93 -3.15 13.31 -14.36
CA ARG A 93 -2.94 14.50 -13.50
C ARG A 93 -2.14 15.59 -14.19
N LEU A 94 -1.46 15.24 -15.29
CA LEU A 94 -0.71 16.17 -16.14
C LEU A 94 -1.65 16.94 -17.06
N GLN A 95 -1.20 18.12 -17.50
CA GLN A 95 -1.90 18.95 -18.48
C GLN A 95 -0.96 19.30 -19.65
N PRO A 96 -1.22 18.76 -20.87
CA PRO A 96 -2.28 17.78 -21.17
C PRO A 96 -2.04 16.40 -20.51
N PRO A 97 -3.09 15.59 -20.30
CA PRO A 97 -2.93 14.22 -19.80
C PRO A 97 -2.05 13.39 -20.74
N LEU A 98 -1.30 12.44 -20.18
CA LEU A 98 -0.61 11.44 -20.99
C LEU A 98 -1.64 10.49 -21.61
N GLY A 99 -1.44 10.16 -22.88
CA GLY A 99 -2.31 9.25 -23.61
C GLY A 99 -2.36 7.85 -22.99
N SER A 100 -3.45 7.12 -23.25
CA SER A 100 -3.61 5.73 -22.82
C SER A 100 -2.59 4.77 -23.46
N ASP A 101 -1.96 5.20 -24.55
CA ASP A 101 -0.89 4.53 -25.29
C ASP A 101 0.51 4.82 -24.73
N PHE A 102 0.64 5.66 -23.69
CA PHE A 102 1.94 5.93 -23.07
C PHE A 102 2.49 4.69 -22.34
N THR A 103 3.57 4.13 -22.89
CA THR A 103 4.21 2.89 -22.42
C THR A 103 5.26 3.10 -21.33
N GLY A 104 5.63 4.35 -21.04
CA GLY A 104 6.66 4.67 -20.04
C GLY A 104 6.14 4.65 -18.59
N ASN A 105 7.06 4.88 -17.65
CA ASN A 105 6.74 5.13 -16.25
C ASN A 105 6.22 6.55 -16.06
N ALA A 106 5.08 6.70 -15.38
CA ALA A 106 4.49 8.00 -15.07
C ALA A 106 3.85 7.97 -13.68
N PHE A 107 4.69 8.04 -12.66
CA PHE A 107 4.27 8.13 -11.27
C PHE A 107 5.16 9.09 -10.48
N VAL A 108 4.62 9.63 -9.39
CA VAL A 108 5.36 10.37 -8.36
C VAL A 108 5.21 9.60 -7.05
N LEU A 109 6.27 9.56 -6.25
CA LEU A 109 6.19 9.00 -4.89
C LEU A 109 5.56 10.05 -3.97
N ALA A 110 4.30 9.83 -3.59
CA ALA A 110 3.71 10.56 -2.47
C ALA A 110 4.45 10.15 -1.20
N SER A 111 4.70 11.11 -0.31
CA SER A 111 5.38 10.87 0.97
C SER A 111 4.53 11.39 2.11
N VAL A 112 4.36 10.57 3.14
CA VAL A 112 3.72 10.94 4.42
C VAL A 112 4.74 10.68 5.51
N SER A 113 5.01 11.68 6.35
CA SER A 113 5.92 11.53 7.49
C SER A 113 5.18 11.63 8.82
N SER A 114 5.62 10.85 9.80
CA SER A 114 5.11 10.86 11.17
C SER A 114 6.23 10.53 12.16
N THR A 115 5.95 10.57 13.45
CA THR A 115 6.79 9.88 14.44
C THR A 115 6.23 8.48 14.70
N ALA A 116 7.08 7.54 15.09
CA ALA A 116 6.64 6.18 15.44
C ALA A 116 5.54 6.20 16.52
N LYS A 117 5.71 7.01 17.57
CA LYS A 117 4.71 7.21 18.61
C LYS A 117 3.39 7.76 18.05
N GLN A 118 3.46 8.82 17.24
CA GLN A 118 2.25 9.42 16.70
C GLN A 118 1.49 8.43 15.81
N LEU A 119 2.18 7.73 14.91
CA LEU A 119 1.55 6.75 14.03
C LEU A 119 0.88 5.62 14.83
N THR A 120 1.55 5.11 15.86
CA THR A 120 1.04 3.98 16.66
C THR A 120 -0.12 4.38 17.57
N GLU A 121 -0.11 5.60 18.11
CA GLU A 121 -1.15 6.07 19.05
C GLU A 121 -2.37 6.74 18.37
N GLU A 122 -2.22 7.32 17.17
CA GLU A 122 -3.33 8.04 16.53
C GLU A 122 -4.44 7.12 15.99
N PRO A 123 -5.70 7.56 15.94
CA PRO A 123 -6.75 6.82 15.26
C PRO A 123 -6.41 6.57 13.79
N LEU A 124 -6.83 5.43 13.24
CA LEU A 124 -6.52 5.03 11.86
C LEU A 124 -7.02 6.07 10.84
N GLU A 125 -8.14 6.73 11.14
CA GLU A 125 -8.74 7.78 10.33
C GLU A 125 -7.79 8.96 10.12
N GLU A 126 -6.97 9.31 11.12
CA GLU A 126 -5.98 10.39 10.99
C GLU A 126 -4.89 10.00 10.00
N THR A 127 -4.40 8.75 10.07
CA THR A 127 -3.41 8.22 9.14
C THR A 127 -3.96 8.16 7.71
N ILE A 128 -5.22 7.72 7.55
CA ILE A 128 -5.92 7.73 6.25
C ILE A 128 -6.04 9.16 5.71
N GLY A 129 -6.42 10.12 6.54
CA GLY A 129 -6.52 11.53 6.14
C GLY A 129 -5.19 12.09 5.64
N LYS A 130 -4.07 11.75 6.28
CA LYS A 130 -2.72 12.14 5.81
C LYS A 130 -2.38 11.54 4.44
N ILE A 131 -2.73 10.27 4.21
CA ILE A 131 -2.53 9.58 2.92
C ILE A 131 -3.37 10.26 1.83
N GLN A 132 -4.64 10.57 2.12
CA GLN A 132 -5.53 11.27 1.20
C GLN A 132 -5.00 12.67 0.86
N GLY A 133 -4.60 13.46 1.86
CA GLY A 133 -4.00 14.76 1.66
C GLY A 133 -2.72 14.70 0.80
N ALA A 134 -1.85 13.71 1.04
CA ALA A 134 -0.66 13.52 0.22
C ALA A 134 -0.97 13.19 -1.25
N LYS A 135 -2.05 12.45 -1.52
CA LYS A 135 -2.52 12.22 -2.90
C LYS A 135 -3.12 13.47 -3.54
N GLU A 136 -3.84 14.29 -2.79
CA GLU A 136 -4.56 15.45 -3.31
C GLU A 136 -3.62 16.57 -3.76
N VAL A 137 -2.50 16.75 -3.06
CA VAL A 137 -1.48 17.76 -3.40
C VAL A 137 -0.82 17.50 -4.76
N LEU A 138 -0.81 16.26 -5.25
CA LEU A 138 -0.17 15.88 -6.52
C LEU A 138 -0.98 16.32 -7.75
N ASN A 139 -1.00 17.62 -8.02
CA ASN A 139 -1.58 18.21 -9.22
C ASN A 139 -0.53 18.41 -10.33
N ASN A 140 -0.94 18.91 -11.49
CA ASN A 140 -0.06 19.17 -12.65
C ASN A 140 1.18 19.98 -12.28
N ASP A 141 1.01 21.05 -11.51
CA ASP A 141 2.09 21.99 -11.20
C ASP A 141 3.05 21.37 -10.20
N TYR A 142 2.55 20.68 -9.19
CA TYR A 142 3.37 19.88 -8.27
C TYR A 142 4.22 18.87 -9.03
N ILE A 143 3.63 18.13 -9.98
CA ILE A 143 4.35 17.11 -10.75
C ILE A 143 5.48 17.75 -11.58
N LYS A 144 5.22 18.90 -12.21
CA LYS A 144 6.24 19.64 -12.98
C LYS A 144 7.39 20.11 -12.10
N GLU A 145 7.09 20.65 -10.92
CA GLU A 145 8.12 21.08 -9.96
C GLU A 145 8.88 19.90 -9.38
N TYR A 146 8.21 18.77 -9.11
CA TYR A 146 8.85 17.52 -8.67
C TYR A 146 9.87 17.01 -9.69
N VAL A 147 9.52 17.01 -10.99
CA VAL A 147 10.45 16.63 -12.07
C VAL A 147 11.66 17.56 -12.11
N LYS A 148 11.45 18.89 -12.06
CA LYS A 148 12.55 19.86 -12.02
C LYS A 148 13.45 19.66 -10.80
N ALA A 149 12.88 19.35 -9.64
CA ALA A 149 13.66 19.08 -8.43
C ALA A 149 14.53 17.83 -8.58
N LEU A 150 14.01 16.77 -9.22
CA LEU A 150 14.77 15.55 -9.50
C LEU A 150 15.90 15.78 -10.52
N GLU A 151 15.68 16.62 -11.53
CA GLU A 151 16.70 16.95 -12.54
C GLU A 151 17.87 17.76 -11.95
N ASN A 152 17.57 18.64 -10.99
CA ASN A 152 18.55 19.52 -10.36
C ASN A 152 19.20 18.94 -9.09
N SER A 153 18.74 17.78 -8.63
CA SER A 153 19.26 17.13 -7.43
C SER A 153 20.47 16.25 -7.74
N SER A 154 21.62 16.56 -7.14
CA SER A 154 22.80 15.68 -7.15
C SER A 154 22.68 14.52 -6.16
N ASP A 155 21.86 14.69 -5.11
CA ASP A 155 21.67 13.70 -4.05
C ASP A 155 20.25 13.13 -4.12
N LYS A 156 20.15 11.88 -4.57
CA LYS A 156 18.93 11.08 -4.53
C LYS A 156 18.63 10.69 -3.07
N PHE A 157 18.27 11.65 -2.23
CA PHE A 157 17.89 11.44 -0.83
C PHE A 157 16.60 10.64 -0.77
N LEU A 158 16.74 9.31 -0.76
CA LEU A 158 15.80 8.46 -0.07
C LEU A 158 16.11 8.58 1.43
N PRO A 159 15.10 8.67 2.31
CA PRO A 159 15.32 8.51 3.74
C PRO A 159 16.17 7.25 3.99
N SER A 160 16.88 7.19 5.12
CA SER A 160 17.45 5.93 5.57
C SER A 160 16.37 4.83 5.44
N MET A 161 16.72 3.77 4.71
CA MET A 161 15.74 2.75 4.30
C MET A 161 15.01 2.16 5.51
N ARG A 162 15.67 2.10 6.68
CA ARG A 162 15.11 1.53 7.91
C ARG A 162 13.85 2.22 8.42
N GLU A 163 13.72 3.53 8.22
CA GLU A 163 12.58 4.32 8.66
C GLU A 163 11.58 4.59 7.53
N LEU A 164 11.77 3.96 6.36
CA LEU A 164 10.92 4.06 5.20
C LEU A 164 9.99 2.84 5.14
N THR A 165 8.74 3.04 4.74
CA THR A 165 7.83 1.97 4.32
C THR A 165 7.32 2.33 2.93
N ILE A 166 7.40 1.39 1.99
CA ILE A 166 6.91 1.60 0.62
C ILE A 166 5.70 0.70 0.40
N VAL A 167 4.55 1.28 0.07
CA VAL A 167 3.36 0.51 -0.29
C VAL A 167 3.05 0.71 -1.77
N SER A 168 3.05 -0.39 -2.53
CA SER A 168 2.75 -0.39 -3.96
C SER A 168 1.39 -1.02 -4.22
N ASP A 169 0.50 -0.28 -4.88
CA ASP A 169 -0.85 -0.74 -5.21
C ASP A 169 -0.86 -1.49 -6.55
N TRP A 170 -1.03 -2.81 -6.49
CA TRP A 170 -1.18 -3.69 -7.65
C TRP A 170 -2.62 -4.18 -7.83
N LEU A 171 -3.58 -3.69 -7.03
CA LEU A 171 -4.98 -4.12 -7.08
C LEU A 171 -5.66 -3.84 -8.43
N LYS A 172 -5.14 -2.86 -9.18
CA LYS A 172 -5.67 -2.46 -10.49
C LYS A 172 -4.85 -3.00 -11.67
N PHE A 173 -3.85 -3.86 -11.41
CA PHE A 173 -3.13 -4.49 -12.50
C PHE A 173 -4.01 -5.54 -13.18
N PRO A 174 -4.09 -5.54 -14.52
CA PRO A 174 -5.00 -6.40 -15.24
C PRO A 174 -4.40 -7.80 -15.45
N PHE A 175 -4.04 -8.49 -14.35
CA PHE A 175 -3.39 -9.81 -14.40
C PHE A 175 -4.19 -10.81 -15.23
N GLY A 176 -5.52 -10.75 -15.23
CA GLY A 176 -6.40 -11.61 -16.03
C GLY A 176 -6.79 -11.12 -17.43
N ALA A 177 -6.32 -9.94 -17.88
CA ALA A 177 -6.77 -9.36 -19.17
C ALA A 177 -5.97 -9.85 -20.38
N LEU A 178 -4.83 -10.51 -20.16
CA LEU A 178 -3.95 -10.95 -21.24
C LEU A 178 -4.34 -12.35 -21.70
N ASP A 179 -4.91 -12.44 -22.91
CA ASP A 179 -5.25 -13.70 -23.57
C ASP A 179 -4.53 -13.80 -24.91
N PHE A 180 -3.55 -14.70 -24.98
CA PHE A 180 -2.83 -15.02 -26.22
C PHE A 180 -3.53 -16.11 -27.06
N GLY A 181 -4.79 -16.44 -26.74
CA GLY A 181 -5.58 -17.49 -27.39
C GLY A 181 -5.58 -18.83 -26.65
N TRP A 182 -5.12 -18.87 -25.40
CA TRP A 182 -5.01 -20.10 -24.59
C TRP A 182 -6.20 -20.34 -23.66
N ARG A 183 -7.16 -19.42 -23.60
CA ARG A 183 -8.30 -19.44 -22.66
C ARG A 183 -9.34 -20.55 -22.91
N ASN A 184 -9.06 -21.47 -23.82
CA ASN A 184 -9.85 -22.69 -24.03
C ASN A 184 -9.63 -23.76 -22.93
N ASN A 185 -8.67 -23.56 -22.03
CA ASN A 185 -8.53 -24.34 -20.80
C ASN A 185 -8.48 -23.36 -19.61
N GLU A 186 -9.26 -23.65 -18.57
CA GLU A 186 -9.65 -22.83 -17.40
C GLU A 186 -8.49 -22.40 -16.48
N MET A 187 -7.38 -21.88 -17.01
CA MET A 187 -6.19 -21.55 -16.24
C MET A 187 -5.74 -20.12 -16.55
N ILE A 188 -5.85 -19.23 -15.56
CA ILE A 188 -5.20 -17.92 -15.58
C ILE A 188 -3.69 -18.16 -15.56
N LEU A 189 -3.01 -17.93 -16.69
CA LEU A 189 -1.57 -18.18 -16.86
C LEU A 189 -0.69 -17.01 -16.41
N CYS A 190 -1.28 -15.86 -16.08
CA CYS A 190 -0.54 -14.71 -15.58
C CYS A 190 -0.37 -14.79 -14.06
N GLY A 191 0.59 -15.60 -13.63
CA GLY A 191 1.09 -15.55 -12.26
C GLY A 191 1.98 -14.32 -12.05
N ALA A 192 1.73 -13.55 -11.00
CA ALA A 192 2.68 -12.56 -10.52
C ALA A 192 3.58 -13.22 -9.47
N ALA A 193 4.84 -13.48 -9.82
CA ALA A 193 5.84 -13.90 -8.84
C ALA A 193 6.58 -12.66 -8.33
N LEU A 194 6.45 -12.36 -7.04
CA LEU A 194 7.36 -11.44 -6.37
C LEU A 194 8.73 -12.12 -6.27
N VAL A 195 9.55 -11.97 -7.31
CA VAL A 195 10.96 -12.38 -7.27
C VAL A 195 11.61 -11.50 -6.20
N GLY A 196 12.02 -12.11 -5.09
CA GLY A 196 12.40 -11.47 -3.83
C GLY A 196 12.88 -10.03 -3.96
N THR A 197 12.12 -9.11 -3.38
CA THR A 197 12.50 -7.69 -3.35
C THR A 197 13.79 -7.52 -2.54
N PRO A 198 14.82 -6.84 -3.06
CA PRO A 198 16.00 -6.47 -2.26
C PRO A 198 15.68 -5.35 -1.25
N VAL A 199 14.41 -4.89 -1.22
CA VAL A 199 13.89 -3.84 -0.35
C VAL A 199 12.96 -4.48 0.69
N PRO A 200 13.45 -4.83 1.89
CA PRO A 200 12.65 -5.35 3.00
C PRO A 200 11.46 -4.47 3.37
N GLU A 201 11.55 -3.19 3.06
CA GLU A 201 10.58 -2.16 3.46
C GLU A 201 9.41 -1.99 2.49
N ALA A 202 9.38 -2.80 1.42
CA ALA A 202 8.32 -2.76 0.41
C ALA A 202 7.19 -3.77 0.69
N CYS A 203 5.97 -3.28 0.69
CA CYS A 203 4.73 -4.06 0.70
C CYS A 203 3.98 -3.88 -0.62
N PHE A 204 3.37 -4.95 -1.10
CA PHE A 204 2.56 -4.97 -2.32
C PHE A 204 1.13 -5.33 -1.98
N LEU A 205 0.18 -4.51 -2.41
CA LEU A 205 -1.25 -4.81 -2.33
C LEU A 205 -1.66 -5.46 -3.65
N MET A 206 -2.05 -6.73 -3.64
CA MET A 206 -2.36 -7.48 -4.85
C MET A 206 -3.68 -8.24 -4.71
N PRO A 207 -4.42 -8.47 -5.82
CA PRO A 207 -5.59 -9.34 -5.78
C PRO A 207 -5.16 -10.78 -5.50
N ASP A 208 -6.09 -11.55 -4.95
CA ASP A 208 -5.90 -12.99 -4.80
C ASP A 208 -6.05 -13.67 -6.17
N LEU A 209 -4.91 -13.99 -6.78
CA LEU A 209 -4.85 -14.56 -8.13
C LEU A 209 -5.38 -16.00 -8.19
N ASP A 210 -5.53 -16.69 -7.05
CA ASP A 210 -6.07 -18.05 -6.97
C ASP A 210 -7.61 -18.06 -6.91
N GLN A 211 -8.25 -16.90 -6.62
CA GLN A 211 -9.70 -16.78 -6.47
C GLN A 211 -10.40 -16.04 -7.62
N ASP A 212 -9.66 -15.44 -8.56
CA ASP A 212 -10.24 -14.70 -9.69
C ASP A 212 -10.99 -15.66 -10.64
N ARG A 213 -12.32 -15.71 -10.49
CA ARG A 213 -13.20 -16.29 -11.50
C ARG A 213 -13.31 -15.33 -12.68
N PRO A 214 -13.40 -15.83 -13.92
CA PRO A 214 -13.52 -14.98 -15.09
C PRO A 214 -14.84 -14.20 -15.06
N GLY A 215 -14.80 -12.89 -14.76
CA GLY A 215 -15.97 -12.02 -14.92
C GLY A 215 -16.03 -10.76 -14.05
N ASP A 216 -15.38 -10.73 -12.88
CA ASP A 216 -15.51 -9.62 -11.93
C ASP A 216 -14.31 -8.66 -12.02
N PHE A 217 -14.22 -7.91 -13.12
CA PHE A 217 -13.36 -6.74 -13.18
C PHE A 217 -14.21 -5.52 -12.81
N LEU A 218 -13.94 -4.92 -11.64
CA LEU A 218 -14.50 -3.62 -11.23
C LEU A 218 -14.12 -2.51 -12.22
#